data_AF-A0A832EIV5-F1
#
_entry.id   AF-A0A832EIV5-F1
#
_cell.length_a   1.000
_cell.length_b   1.000
_cell.length_c   1.000
_cell.angle_alpha   90.00
_cell.angle_beta   90.00
_cell.angle_gamma   90.00
#
_symmetry.space_group_name_H-M   'P 1'
#
loop_
_entity.id
_entity.type
_entity.pdbx_description
1 polymer ?
#
loop_
_entity_poly.entity_id
_entity_poly.type
_entity_poly.pdbx_seq_one_letter_code
_entity_poly.pdbx_strand_id
1 'polypeptide(L)'
;EHFRTTPFERNLPVLLGLLTVWYTDFFAAETVAILPYEQYLKRFPAYLQQLTMESNGKSVTVAGQRVDYQTGAIYWGEPGTNGQHSFYQLIHQGTKLIPCDFIGFQHTLNPVGQHHDLLMSNLFAQTEALAFGQSAAEPYRVFEGNRPSTTILCERLTPAMLGQLVALYEHCVFTQGVIWDIDSFDQWGVELGKVLAKRILPELQSPTEPDLKHDSSTNALVRQYREK
;
A
#
# COMPACT_ATOMS: atom_id res chain seq x y z
N GLU A 1 -7.82 -18.48 13.43
CA GLU A 1 -7.62 -19.93 13.19
C GLU A 1 -6.71 -20.27 12.03
N HIS A 2 -7.07 -20.02 10.76
CA HIS A 2 -6.23 -20.40 9.61
C HIS A 2 -4.75 -20.00 9.74
N PHE A 3 -4.48 -18.71 10.05
CA PHE A 3 -3.11 -18.22 10.24
C PHE A 3 -2.34 -18.99 11.34
N ARG A 4 -3.02 -19.39 12.42
CA ARG A 4 -2.42 -20.02 13.60
C ARG A 4 -2.09 -21.50 13.38
N THR A 5 -2.90 -22.20 12.58
CA THR A 5 -2.87 -23.67 12.53
C THR A 5 -2.41 -24.24 11.19
N THR A 6 -2.48 -23.47 10.12
CA THR A 6 -2.14 -23.97 8.77
C THR A 6 -0.62 -23.98 8.57
N PRO A 7 -0.02 -25.07 8.04
CA PRO A 7 1.39 -25.12 7.68
C PRO A 7 1.79 -23.95 6.75
N PHE A 8 2.99 -23.39 6.95
CA PHE A 8 3.41 -22.14 6.31
C PHE A 8 3.33 -22.17 4.78
N GLU A 9 3.68 -23.30 4.15
CA GLU A 9 3.61 -23.52 2.71
C GLU A 9 2.17 -23.48 2.13
N ARG A 10 1.15 -23.49 3.00
CA ARG A 10 -0.28 -23.37 2.63
C ARG A 10 -0.97 -22.24 3.38
N ASN A 11 -0.21 -21.42 4.09
CA ASN A 11 -0.74 -20.38 4.96
C ASN A 11 -0.79 -19.04 4.21
N LEU A 12 -1.96 -18.72 3.66
CA LEU A 12 -2.20 -17.53 2.84
C LEU A 12 -1.53 -16.22 3.35
N PRO A 13 -1.78 -15.72 4.58
CA PRO A 13 -1.10 -14.51 5.07
C PRO A 13 0.42 -14.65 5.17
N VAL A 14 0.95 -15.84 5.50
CA VAL A 14 2.40 -16.08 5.53
C VAL A 14 2.99 -15.98 4.13
N LEU A 15 2.37 -16.64 3.15
CA LEU A 15 2.82 -16.59 1.75
C LEU A 15 2.78 -15.18 1.19
N LEU A 16 1.71 -14.41 1.46
CA LEU A 16 1.64 -12.99 1.06
C LEU A 16 2.74 -12.16 1.73
N GLY A 17 2.98 -12.34 3.03
CA GLY A 17 4.05 -11.65 3.74
C GLY A 17 5.44 -11.96 3.16
N LEU A 18 5.69 -13.23 2.85
CA LEU A 18 6.94 -13.66 2.21
C LEU A 18 7.11 -13.10 0.80
N LEU A 19 6.03 -12.97 0.01
CA LEU A 19 6.10 -12.32 -1.30
C LEU A 19 6.47 -10.84 -1.17
N THR A 20 5.92 -10.13 -0.18
CA THR A 20 6.32 -8.74 0.10
C THR A 20 7.80 -8.67 0.46
N VAL A 21 8.28 -9.48 1.41
CA VAL A 21 9.71 -9.56 1.78
C VAL A 21 10.57 -9.85 0.54
N TRP A 22 10.16 -10.80 -0.29
CA TRP A 22 10.89 -11.17 -1.50
C TRP A 22 11.06 -9.98 -2.46
N TYR A 23 9.98 -9.29 -2.79
CA TYR A 23 10.05 -8.16 -3.73
C TYR A 23 10.71 -6.93 -3.13
N THR A 24 10.48 -6.65 -1.85
CA THR A 24 11.11 -5.50 -1.16
C THR A 24 12.61 -5.71 -1.01
N ASP A 25 13.05 -6.84 -0.44
CA ASP A 25 14.43 -6.99 0.01
C ASP A 25 15.37 -7.49 -1.09
N PHE A 26 14.85 -8.24 -2.07
CA PHE A 26 15.66 -8.84 -3.13
C PHE A 26 15.48 -8.17 -4.49
N PHE A 27 14.30 -7.62 -4.78
CA PHE A 27 14.03 -6.88 -6.03
C PHE A 27 14.00 -5.35 -5.84
N ALA A 28 14.21 -4.86 -4.61
CA ALA A 28 14.17 -3.43 -4.28
C ALA A 28 12.85 -2.75 -4.70
N ALA A 29 11.73 -3.48 -4.70
CA ALA A 29 10.43 -2.91 -4.98
C ALA A 29 9.96 -2.08 -3.78
N GLU A 30 9.99 -0.75 -3.92
CA GLU A 30 9.63 0.17 -2.84
C GLU A 30 8.11 0.27 -2.58
N THR A 31 7.27 -0.24 -3.49
CA THR A 31 5.82 -0.02 -3.44
C THR A 31 5.01 -1.28 -3.71
N VAL A 32 3.85 -1.40 -3.08
CA VAL A 32 2.84 -2.42 -3.36
C VAL A 32 1.52 -1.75 -3.74
N ALA A 33 0.93 -2.15 -4.87
CA ALA A 33 -0.35 -1.63 -5.32
C ALA A 33 -1.51 -2.53 -4.88
N ILE A 34 -2.54 -1.95 -4.26
CA ILE A 34 -3.78 -2.64 -3.88
C ILE A 34 -4.90 -2.21 -4.83
N LEU A 35 -5.38 -3.15 -5.63
CA LEU A 35 -6.24 -2.88 -6.78
C LEU A 35 -7.55 -3.66 -6.65
N PRO A 36 -8.51 -3.18 -5.83
CA PRO A 36 -9.79 -3.86 -5.66
C PRO A 36 -10.70 -3.59 -6.87
N TYR A 37 -11.20 -4.65 -7.51
CA TYR A 37 -12.24 -4.58 -8.53
C TYR A 37 -13.61 -4.66 -7.86
N GLU A 38 -13.82 -3.75 -6.91
CA GLU A 38 -15.06 -3.57 -6.15
C GLU A 38 -15.12 -2.13 -5.65
N GLN A 39 -16.10 -1.37 -6.14
CA GLN A 39 -16.24 0.05 -5.85
C GLN A 39 -16.52 0.32 -4.36
N TYR A 40 -17.17 -0.61 -3.64
CA TYR A 40 -17.38 -0.47 -2.20
C TYR A 40 -16.06 -0.49 -1.41
N LEU A 41 -14.98 -1.04 -1.98
CA LEU A 41 -13.64 -1.07 -1.38
C LEU A 41 -12.78 0.17 -1.73
N LYS A 42 -13.38 1.28 -2.19
CA LYS A 42 -12.63 2.52 -2.52
C LYS A 42 -11.74 3.11 -1.42
N ARG A 43 -12.00 2.78 -0.15
CA ARG A 43 -11.16 3.20 0.99
C ARG A 43 -10.23 2.11 1.49
N PHE A 44 -10.31 0.90 0.93
CA PHE A 44 -9.50 -0.23 1.37
C PHE A 44 -8.00 0.00 1.16
N PRO A 45 -7.51 0.55 0.01
CA PRO A 45 -6.10 0.91 -0.13
C PRO A 45 -5.63 1.92 0.93
N ALA A 46 -6.45 2.93 1.24
CA ALA A 46 -6.13 3.93 2.26
C ALA A 46 -6.15 3.36 3.70
N TYR A 47 -7.03 2.41 3.97
CA TYR A 47 -7.00 1.65 5.23
C TYR A 47 -5.71 0.84 5.35
N LEU A 48 -5.33 0.15 4.28
CA LEU A 48 -4.09 -0.63 4.25
C LEU A 48 -2.83 0.23 4.32
N GLN A 49 -2.85 1.46 3.79
CA GLN A 49 -1.74 2.42 3.98
C GLN A 49 -1.41 2.60 5.44
N GLN A 50 -2.42 2.85 6.27
CA GLN A 50 -2.20 2.98 7.71
C GLN A 50 -1.72 1.64 8.29
N LEU A 51 -2.47 0.56 8.04
CA LEU A 51 -2.16 -0.75 8.61
C LEU A 51 -0.73 -1.21 8.30
N THR A 52 -0.24 -1.03 7.08
CA THR A 52 1.07 -1.55 6.66
C THR A 52 2.19 -0.55 6.96
N MET A 53 2.03 0.71 6.56
CA MET A 53 3.11 1.70 6.59
C MET A 53 3.37 2.23 8.00
N GLU A 54 2.33 2.40 8.83
CA GLU A 54 2.51 2.81 10.24
C GLU A 54 3.13 1.67 11.06
N SER A 55 2.68 0.43 10.82
CA SER A 55 3.18 -0.75 11.53
C SER A 55 4.63 -1.07 11.17
N ASN A 56 4.93 -1.24 9.88
CA ASN A 56 6.23 -1.77 9.42
C ASN A 56 7.18 -0.72 8.84
N GLY A 57 6.80 0.56 8.81
CA GLY A 57 7.68 1.69 8.46
C GLY A 57 8.71 1.99 9.54
N LYS A 58 9.50 0.99 9.93
CA LYS A 58 10.45 1.02 11.05
C LYS A 58 11.87 0.84 10.55
N SER A 59 12.82 1.29 11.37
CA SER A 59 14.25 1.22 11.02
C SER A 59 15.13 0.72 12.15
N VAL A 60 14.52 0.29 13.25
CA VAL A 60 15.20 -0.20 14.44
C VAL A 60 14.53 -1.51 14.84
N THR A 61 15.33 -2.54 15.11
CA THR A 61 14.86 -3.84 15.55
C THR A 61 14.34 -3.80 16.99
N VAL A 62 13.65 -4.84 17.43
CA VAL A 62 13.18 -4.98 18.81
C VAL A 62 14.35 -4.95 19.81
N ALA A 63 15.55 -5.40 19.39
CA ALA A 63 16.77 -5.32 20.18
C ALA A 63 17.43 -3.92 20.21
N GLY A 64 16.85 -2.93 19.53
CA GLY A 64 17.36 -1.55 19.50
C GLY A 64 18.48 -1.31 18.48
N GLN A 65 18.70 -2.22 17.54
CA GLN A 65 19.73 -2.07 16.50
C GLN A 65 19.14 -1.46 15.23
N ARG A 66 19.90 -0.60 14.54
CA ARG A 66 19.49 -0.08 13.23
C ARG A 66 19.52 -1.21 12.19
N VAL A 67 18.47 -1.35 11.40
CA VAL A 67 18.43 -2.30 10.28
C VAL A 67 19.35 -1.86 9.14
N ASP A 68 19.96 -2.82 8.45
CA ASP A 68 20.76 -2.63 7.21
C ASP A 68 20.05 -3.19 5.95
N TYR A 69 18.79 -3.57 6.08
CA TYR A 69 17.86 -4.02 5.04
C TYR A 69 16.63 -3.10 4.96
N GLN A 70 15.80 -3.29 3.93
CA GLN A 70 14.52 -2.58 3.76
C GLN A 70 13.45 -3.15 4.69
N THR A 71 12.44 -2.35 5.02
CA THR A 71 11.27 -2.79 5.82
C THR A 71 9.98 -2.50 5.06
N GLY A 72 8.94 -1.94 5.70
CA GLY A 72 7.63 -1.73 5.08
C GLY A 72 7.69 -0.99 3.74
N ALA A 73 7.00 -1.53 2.73
CA ALA A 73 6.82 -0.88 1.43
C ALA A 73 5.75 0.23 1.48
N ILE A 74 5.75 1.09 0.48
CA ILE A 74 4.72 2.13 0.29
C ILE A 74 3.48 1.46 -0.34
N TYR A 75 2.36 1.45 0.39
CA TYR A 75 1.09 0.94 -0.12
C TYR A 75 0.28 2.04 -0.80
N TRP A 76 -0.32 1.74 -1.93
CA TRP A 76 -1.15 2.68 -2.67
C TRP A 76 -2.13 1.97 -3.59
N GLY A 77 -3.09 2.68 -4.15
CA GLY A 77 -4.01 2.12 -5.14
C GLY A 77 -5.40 2.75 -5.11
N GLU A 78 -6.20 2.36 -6.09
CA GLU A 78 -7.58 2.81 -6.30
C GLU A 78 -8.38 1.64 -6.88
N PRO A 79 -9.72 1.64 -6.74
CA PRO A 79 -10.54 0.62 -7.37
C PRO A 79 -10.41 0.54 -8.89
N GLY A 80 -10.50 -0.68 -9.40
CA GLY A 80 -10.74 -0.93 -10.82
C GLY A 80 -12.17 -0.55 -11.22
N THR A 81 -12.43 -0.11 -12.46
CA THR A 81 -11.48 0.08 -13.57
C THR A 81 -10.89 1.49 -13.62
N ASN A 82 -11.28 2.41 -12.71
CA ASN A 82 -10.80 3.79 -12.71
C ASN A 82 -9.27 3.88 -12.66
N GLY A 83 -8.62 3.03 -11.86
CA GLY A 83 -7.16 2.94 -11.79
C GLY A 83 -6.48 2.63 -13.13
N GLN A 84 -7.16 1.88 -14.02
CA GLN A 84 -6.62 1.54 -15.35
C GLN A 84 -6.42 2.78 -16.22
N HIS A 85 -7.26 3.80 -16.05
CA HIS A 85 -7.21 5.04 -16.81
C HIS A 85 -6.38 6.14 -16.15
N SER A 86 -5.68 5.85 -15.04
CA SER A 86 -4.85 6.82 -14.33
C SER A 86 -3.37 6.43 -14.31
N PHE A 87 -3.01 5.34 -13.64
CA PHE A 87 -1.61 5.02 -13.33
C PHE A 87 -1.13 3.67 -13.87
N TYR A 88 -2.01 2.85 -14.45
CA TYR A 88 -1.62 1.55 -15.01
C TYR A 88 -0.62 1.66 -16.16
N GLN A 89 -0.58 2.79 -16.87
CA GLN A 89 0.47 3.08 -17.85
C GLN A 89 1.88 2.91 -17.24
N LEU A 90 2.09 3.43 -16.02
CA LEU A 90 3.35 3.31 -15.31
C LEU A 90 3.57 1.87 -14.82
N ILE A 91 2.52 1.20 -14.37
CA ILE A 91 2.62 -0.21 -13.93
C ILE A 91 3.05 -1.10 -15.11
N HIS A 92 2.55 -0.87 -16.32
CA HIS A 92 2.81 -1.71 -17.50
C HIS A 92 4.10 -1.38 -18.26
N GLN A 93 4.43 -0.11 -18.45
CA GLN A 93 5.55 0.31 -19.30
C GLN A 93 6.53 1.25 -18.56
N GLY A 94 6.30 1.52 -17.28
CA GLY A 94 7.24 2.27 -16.46
C GLY A 94 8.47 1.45 -16.08
N THR A 95 9.48 2.15 -15.56
CA THR A 95 10.77 1.57 -15.18
C THR A 95 10.81 1.01 -13.74
N LYS A 96 9.67 1.05 -13.03
CA LYS A 96 9.55 0.50 -11.68
C LYS A 96 8.92 -0.89 -11.71
N LEU A 97 9.44 -1.80 -10.90
CA LEU A 97 8.77 -3.06 -10.58
C LEU A 97 7.79 -2.81 -9.44
N ILE A 98 6.51 -3.12 -9.65
CA ILE A 98 5.44 -2.84 -8.68
C ILE A 98 4.63 -4.12 -8.50
N PRO A 99 4.84 -4.88 -7.40
CA PRO A 99 3.93 -5.93 -6.97
C PRO A 99 2.51 -5.40 -6.81
N CYS A 100 1.55 -6.13 -7.37
CA CYS A 100 0.16 -5.73 -7.42
C CYS A 100 -0.77 -6.80 -6.84
N ASP A 101 -1.57 -6.45 -5.84
CA ASP A 101 -2.65 -7.31 -5.32
C ASP A 101 -3.97 -6.90 -5.97
N PHE A 102 -4.47 -7.77 -6.85
CA PHE A 102 -5.79 -7.65 -7.47
C PHE A 102 -6.81 -8.37 -6.60
N ILE A 103 -7.84 -7.65 -6.14
CA ILE A 103 -8.90 -8.23 -5.30
C ILE A 103 -10.21 -8.21 -6.08
N GLY A 104 -10.79 -9.38 -6.35
CA GLY A 104 -12.03 -9.53 -7.10
C GLY A 104 -13.08 -10.34 -6.34
N PHE A 105 -14.33 -10.26 -6.78
CA PHE A 105 -15.44 -11.03 -6.22
C PHE A 105 -16.15 -11.79 -7.33
N GLN A 106 -16.56 -13.04 -7.08
CA GLN A 106 -17.31 -13.87 -8.04
C GLN A 106 -18.75 -13.40 -8.22
N HIS A 107 -19.31 -12.75 -7.21
CA HIS A 107 -20.69 -12.29 -7.20
C HIS A 107 -20.78 -10.81 -6.84
N THR A 108 -21.39 -10.03 -7.74
CA THR A 108 -21.73 -8.62 -7.49
C THR A 108 -22.82 -8.46 -6.44
N LEU A 109 -22.73 -7.38 -5.66
CA LEU A 109 -23.83 -6.91 -4.81
C LEU A 109 -24.97 -6.25 -5.61
N ASN A 110 -24.68 -5.81 -6.84
CA ASN A 110 -25.59 -5.09 -7.72
C ASN A 110 -25.64 -5.77 -9.11
N PRO A 111 -26.50 -6.79 -9.30
CA PRO A 111 -26.59 -7.51 -10.57
C PRO A 111 -27.31 -6.67 -11.63
N VAL A 112 -26.55 -5.86 -12.37
CA VAL A 112 -27.05 -5.00 -13.45
C VAL A 112 -26.38 -5.38 -14.77
N GLY A 113 -27.16 -5.95 -15.68
CA GLY A 113 -26.69 -6.34 -17.02
C GLY A 113 -25.42 -7.19 -16.97
N GLN A 114 -24.45 -6.85 -17.81
CA GLN A 114 -23.16 -7.53 -17.92
C GLN A 114 -22.02 -6.79 -17.19
N HIS A 115 -22.34 -5.84 -16.30
CA HIS A 115 -21.34 -4.96 -15.69
C HIS A 115 -20.30 -5.75 -14.89
N HIS A 116 -20.73 -6.78 -14.17
CA HIS A 116 -19.82 -7.58 -13.34
C HIS A 116 -18.88 -8.43 -14.18
N ASP A 117 -19.38 -9.06 -15.24
CA ASP A 117 -18.56 -9.85 -16.16
C ASP A 117 -17.52 -8.97 -16.88
N LEU A 118 -17.90 -7.75 -17.27
CA LEU A 118 -16.97 -6.76 -17.83
C LEU A 118 -15.91 -6.31 -16.82
N LEU A 119 -16.28 -6.14 -15.55
CA LEU A 119 -15.34 -5.79 -14.49
C LEU A 119 -14.33 -6.93 -14.25
N MET A 120 -14.81 -8.17 -14.17
CA MET A 120 -13.96 -9.34 -13.91
C MET A 120 -13.09 -9.70 -15.11
N SER A 121 -13.59 -9.56 -16.35
CA SER A 121 -12.76 -9.75 -17.55
C SER A 121 -11.58 -8.78 -17.58
N ASN A 122 -11.80 -7.53 -17.15
CA ASN A 122 -10.76 -6.55 -16.99
C ASN A 122 -9.75 -6.93 -15.90
N LEU A 123 -10.19 -7.45 -14.75
CA LEU A 123 -9.28 -7.94 -13.70
C LEU A 123 -8.34 -9.02 -14.25
N PHE A 124 -8.92 -10.05 -14.89
CA PHE A 124 -8.15 -11.18 -15.40
C PHE A 124 -7.22 -10.77 -16.55
N ALA A 125 -7.69 -9.93 -17.46
CA ALA A 125 -6.87 -9.43 -18.56
C ALA A 125 -5.68 -8.60 -18.06
N GLN A 126 -5.85 -7.83 -16.99
CA GLN A 126 -4.75 -7.02 -16.45
C GLN A 126 -3.65 -7.87 -15.84
N THR A 127 -3.98 -8.90 -15.07
CA THR A 127 -2.97 -9.80 -14.48
C THR A 127 -2.29 -10.64 -15.55
N GLU A 128 -3.01 -11.08 -16.58
CA GLU A 128 -2.44 -11.75 -17.76
C GLU A 128 -1.47 -10.82 -18.52
N ALA A 129 -1.88 -9.58 -18.79
CA ALA A 129 -1.06 -8.60 -19.50
C ALA A 129 0.22 -8.24 -18.72
N LEU A 130 0.15 -8.14 -17.38
CA LEU A 130 1.34 -7.93 -16.55
C LEU A 130 2.30 -9.12 -16.62
N ALA A 131 1.79 -10.34 -16.60
CA ALA A 131 2.62 -11.54 -16.65
C ALA A 131 3.30 -11.74 -18.00
N PHE A 132 2.56 -11.61 -19.10
CA PHE A 132 3.03 -12.06 -20.42
C PHE A 132 3.37 -10.94 -21.40
N GLY A 133 2.91 -9.72 -21.13
CA GLY A 133 3.15 -8.59 -22.02
C GLY A 133 2.57 -8.80 -23.41
N GLN A 134 3.14 -8.07 -24.37
CA GLN A 134 2.72 -8.09 -25.77
C GLN A 134 3.88 -7.61 -26.65
N SER A 135 4.26 -8.42 -27.64
CA SER A 135 5.20 -8.01 -28.68
C SER A 135 4.52 -7.10 -29.70
N ALA A 136 5.23 -6.08 -30.18
CA ALA A 136 4.77 -5.21 -31.25
C ALA A 136 5.95 -4.78 -32.15
N ALA A 137 5.67 -4.42 -33.40
CA ALA A 137 6.69 -3.89 -34.31
C ALA A 137 7.22 -2.51 -33.87
N GLU A 138 6.32 -1.69 -33.33
CA GLU A 138 6.64 -0.34 -32.85
C GLU A 138 7.06 -0.39 -31.37
N PRO A 139 8.26 0.12 -31.00
CA PRO A 139 8.79 -0.01 -29.63
C PRO A 139 7.86 0.52 -28.53
N TYR A 140 7.13 1.60 -28.79
CA TYR A 140 6.21 2.22 -27.82
C TYR A 140 4.91 1.42 -27.61
N ARG A 141 4.66 0.38 -28.41
CA ARG A 141 3.54 -0.55 -28.25
C ARG A 141 3.96 -1.89 -27.63
N VAL A 142 5.25 -2.06 -27.31
CA VAL A 142 5.75 -3.26 -26.65
C VAL A 142 5.42 -3.21 -25.16
N PHE A 143 4.91 -4.32 -24.64
CA PHE A 143 4.73 -4.56 -23.21
C PHE A 143 5.68 -5.71 -22.85
N GLU A 144 6.63 -5.45 -21.95
CA GLU A 144 7.67 -6.42 -21.61
C GLU A 144 7.15 -7.64 -20.84
N GLY A 145 5.99 -7.51 -20.17
CA GLY A 145 5.48 -8.54 -19.27
C GLY A 145 6.40 -8.73 -18.06
N ASN A 146 6.41 -9.93 -17.49
CA ASN A 146 7.20 -10.30 -16.32
C ASN A 146 7.03 -9.35 -15.12
N ARG A 147 5.82 -8.81 -14.95
CA ARG A 147 5.45 -7.93 -13.85
C ARG A 147 4.58 -8.71 -12.85
N PRO A 148 4.94 -8.73 -11.56
CA PRO A 148 4.30 -9.61 -10.60
C PRO A 148 2.93 -9.12 -10.18
N SER A 149 1.97 -10.04 -10.09
CA SER A 149 0.66 -9.78 -9.51
C SER A 149 0.16 -10.99 -8.71
N THR A 150 -0.53 -10.72 -7.61
CA THR A 150 -1.34 -11.69 -6.87
C THR A 150 -2.81 -11.44 -7.19
N THR A 151 -3.59 -12.50 -7.43
CA THR A 151 -5.04 -12.40 -7.55
C THR A 151 -5.72 -13.06 -6.36
N ILE A 152 -6.46 -12.27 -5.59
CA ILE A 152 -7.31 -12.71 -4.48
C ILE A 152 -8.75 -12.68 -4.98
N LEU A 153 -9.31 -13.85 -5.28
CA LEU A 153 -10.69 -13.98 -5.73
C LEU A 153 -11.56 -14.49 -4.58
N CYS A 154 -12.49 -13.64 -4.13
CA CYS A 154 -13.45 -13.95 -3.08
C CYS A 154 -14.82 -14.30 -3.67
N GLU A 155 -15.69 -14.97 -2.92
CA GLU A 155 -17.04 -15.31 -3.41
C GLU A 155 -17.92 -14.05 -3.56
N ARG A 156 -18.12 -13.31 -2.46
CA ARG A 156 -18.98 -12.11 -2.42
C ARG A 156 -18.53 -11.19 -1.29
N LEU A 157 -18.64 -9.87 -1.48
CA LEU A 157 -18.33 -8.90 -0.43
C LEU A 157 -19.43 -8.87 0.64
N THR A 158 -19.35 -9.81 1.58
CA THR A 158 -20.17 -9.85 2.80
C THR A 158 -19.39 -9.26 3.97
N PRO A 159 -20.04 -8.89 5.11
CA PRO A 159 -19.33 -8.45 6.30
C PRO A 159 -18.27 -9.44 6.79
N ALA A 160 -18.58 -10.75 6.74
CA ALA A 160 -17.65 -11.80 7.14
C ALA A 160 -16.43 -11.86 6.19
N MET A 161 -16.65 -11.75 4.88
CA MET A 161 -15.57 -11.72 3.90
C MET A 161 -14.69 -10.48 4.04
N LEU A 162 -15.29 -9.30 4.30
CA LEU A 162 -14.51 -8.09 4.59
C LEU A 162 -13.63 -8.28 5.83
N GLY A 163 -14.16 -8.86 6.91
CA GLY A 163 -13.39 -9.18 8.10
C GLY A 163 -12.23 -10.14 7.82
N GLN A 164 -12.44 -11.14 6.97
CA GLN A 164 -11.37 -12.05 6.53
C GLN A 164 -10.30 -11.34 5.70
N LEU A 165 -10.67 -10.43 4.80
CA LEU A 165 -9.72 -9.64 4.02
C LEU A 165 -8.89 -8.70 4.91
N VAL A 166 -9.52 -8.06 5.89
CA VAL A 166 -8.80 -7.23 6.88
C VAL A 166 -7.80 -8.08 7.67
N ALA A 167 -8.26 -9.18 8.27
CA ALA A 167 -7.41 -10.06 9.07
C ALA A 167 -6.28 -10.71 8.24
N LEU A 168 -6.52 -10.96 6.95
CA LEU A 168 -5.50 -11.43 6.02
C LEU A 168 -4.32 -10.46 5.95
N TYR A 169 -4.59 -9.16 5.77
CA TYR A 169 -3.53 -8.16 5.69
C TYR A 169 -2.91 -7.86 7.06
N GLU A 170 -3.67 -7.91 8.17
CA GLU A 170 -3.10 -7.79 9.52
C GLU A 170 -2.06 -8.89 9.79
N HIS A 171 -2.37 -10.13 9.43
CA HIS A 171 -1.43 -11.25 9.60
C HIS A 171 -0.28 -11.24 8.58
N CYS A 172 -0.51 -10.67 7.39
CA CYS A 172 0.56 -10.41 6.42
C CYS A 172 1.59 -9.40 7.00
N VAL A 173 1.11 -8.28 7.54
CA VAL A 173 1.94 -7.26 8.22
C VAL A 173 2.71 -7.86 9.39
N PHE A 174 2.04 -8.65 10.23
CA PHE A 174 2.69 -9.34 11.34
C PHE A 174 3.81 -10.29 10.86
N THR A 175 3.55 -11.08 9.81
CA THR A 175 4.55 -12.01 9.26
C THR A 175 5.81 -11.24 8.81
N GLN A 176 5.62 -10.15 8.08
CA GLN A 176 6.72 -9.29 7.61
C GLN A 176 7.50 -8.70 8.80
N GLY A 177 6.81 -8.13 9.79
CA GLY A 177 7.43 -7.51 10.95
C GLY A 177 8.28 -8.47 11.78
N VAL A 178 7.81 -9.71 11.95
CA VAL A 178 8.56 -10.77 12.63
C VAL A 178 9.83 -11.14 11.85
N ILE A 179 9.77 -11.21 10.51
CA ILE A 179 10.95 -11.51 9.68
C ILE A 179 11.99 -10.40 9.77
N TRP A 180 11.55 -9.14 9.75
CA TRP A 180 12.42 -7.97 9.88
C TRP A 180 12.84 -7.65 11.32
N ASP A 181 12.44 -8.45 12.30
CA ASP A 181 12.73 -8.24 13.73
C ASP A 181 12.35 -6.82 14.23
N ILE A 182 11.23 -6.27 13.75
CA ILE A 182 10.72 -4.94 14.14
C ILE A 182 9.45 -5.03 14.98
N ASP A 183 9.16 -3.99 15.76
CA ASP A 183 7.87 -3.87 16.46
C ASP A 183 6.81 -3.28 15.52
N SER A 184 5.88 -4.12 15.04
CA SER A 184 4.76 -3.71 14.19
C SER A 184 3.65 -2.96 14.93
N PHE A 185 3.73 -2.80 16.26
CA PHE A 185 2.60 -2.36 17.08
C PHE A 185 2.83 -1.02 17.78
N ASP A 186 4.01 -0.41 17.62
CA ASP A 186 4.30 0.96 18.07
C ASP A 186 4.23 1.99 16.93
N GLN A 187 4.27 3.28 17.28
CA GLN A 187 4.21 4.39 16.30
C GLN A 187 4.94 5.65 16.77
N TRP A 188 6.17 5.54 17.29
CA TRP A 188 6.93 6.68 17.83
C TRP A 188 7.17 7.81 16.80
N GLY A 189 7.17 7.50 15.50
CA GLY A 189 7.43 8.44 14.42
C GLY A 189 6.48 9.65 14.38
N VAL A 190 5.28 9.56 14.96
CA VAL A 190 4.31 10.67 14.95
C VAL A 190 4.52 11.70 16.06
N GLU A 191 5.34 11.40 17.07
CA GLU A 191 5.44 12.22 18.28
C GLU A 191 6.21 13.54 18.04
N LEU A 192 7.26 13.51 17.22
CA LEU A 192 8.05 14.72 16.93
C LEU A 192 7.20 15.81 16.27
N GLY A 193 6.35 15.44 15.30
CA GLY A 193 5.45 16.38 14.63
C GLY A 193 4.49 17.06 15.61
N LYS A 194 3.93 16.30 16.57
CA LYS A 194 3.04 16.84 17.61
C LYS A 194 3.77 17.82 18.53
N VAL A 195 5.01 17.53 18.91
CA VAL A 195 5.83 18.43 19.75
C VAL A 195 6.16 19.72 19.01
N LEU A 196 6.60 19.63 17.76
CA LEU A 196 6.91 20.81 16.94
C LEU A 196 5.67 21.66 16.68
N ALA A 197 4.53 21.04 16.37
CA ALA A 197 3.27 21.77 16.17
C ALA A 197 2.84 22.54 17.43
N LYS A 198 2.96 21.93 18.62
CA LYS A 198 2.67 22.60 19.91
C LYS A 198 3.59 23.79 20.17
N ARG A 199 4.86 23.73 19.72
CA ARG A 199 5.82 24.84 19.83
C ARG A 199 5.49 25.99 18.86
N ILE A 200 5.11 25.66 17.62
CA ILE A 200 4.82 26.64 16.56
C ILE A 200 3.46 27.32 16.76
N LEU A 201 2.44 26.62 17.29
CA LEU A 201 1.10 27.16 17.49
C LEU A 201 1.05 28.53 18.21
N PRO A 202 1.70 28.74 19.38
CA PRO A 202 1.69 30.04 20.04
C PRO A 202 2.43 31.12 19.22
N GLU A 203 3.42 30.75 18.41
CA GLU A 203 4.12 31.69 17.53
C GLU A 203 3.21 32.16 16.39
N LEU A 204 2.37 31.28 15.83
CA LEU A 204 1.37 31.66 14.82
C LEU A 204 0.25 32.54 15.40
N GLN A 205 -0.11 32.30 16.66
CA GLN A 205 -1.19 33.04 17.35
C GLN A 205 -0.74 34.33 18.03
N SER A 206 0.58 34.59 18.10
CA SER A 206 1.11 35.74 18.81
C SER A 206 0.68 37.05 18.13
N PRO A 207 0.12 38.03 18.86
CA PRO A 207 -0.36 39.30 18.29
C PRO A 207 0.77 40.17 17.73
N THR A 208 1.99 40.01 18.24
CA THR A 208 3.20 40.69 17.73
C THR A 208 4.18 39.68 17.16
N GLU A 209 5.10 40.15 16.31
CA GLU A 209 6.16 39.30 15.76
C GLU A 209 6.94 38.61 16.90
N PRO A 210 7.00 37.27 16.93
CA PRO A 210 7.65 36.53 18.00
C PRO A 210 9.13 36.36 17.67
N ASP A 211 9.95 36.10 18.70
CA ASP A 211 11.35 35.71 18.52
C ASP A 211 11.43 34.25 18.01
N LEU A 212 11.45 34.08 16.69
CA LEU A 212 11.45 32.78 16.03
C LEU A 212 12.84 32.14 16.07
N LYS A 213 12.92 30.92 16.62
CA LYS A 213 14.17 30.15 16.81
C LYS A 213 14.18 28.84 16.03
N HIS A 214 13.54 28.81 14.87
CA HIS A 214 13.63 27.68 13.93
C HIS A 214 14.63 27.99 12.83
N ASP A 215 14.77 27.06 11.88
CA ASP A 215 15.53 27.28 10.66
C ASP A 215 14.91 28.41 9.80
N SER A 216 15.67 28.90 8.82
CA SER A 216 15.25 30.03 7.98
C SER A 216 13.98 29.75 7.18
N SER A 217 13.74 28.50 6.75
CA SER A 217 12.53 28.14 5.99
C SER A 217 11.29 28.21 6.87
N THR A 218 11.34 27.54 8.03
CA THR A 218 10.21 27.55 8.99
C THR A 218 9.90 28.96 9.46
N ASN A 219 10.92 29.77 9.77
CA ASN A 219 10.71 31.17 10.18
C ASN A 219 10.04 32.00 9.08
N ALA A 220 10.46 31.84 7.82
CA ALA A 220 9.85 32.55 6.69
C ALA A 220 8.37 32.16 6.50
N LEU A 221 8.04 30.88 6.61
CA LEU A 221 6.66 30.37 6.50
C LEU A 221 5.77 30.90 7.63
N VAL A 222 6.26 30.91 8.87
CA VAL A 222 5.53 31.46 10.02
C VAL A 222 5.23 32.93 9.81
N ARG A 223 6.21 33.72 9.35
CA ARG A 223 6.01 35.15 9.03
C ARG A 223 4.98 35.33 7.93
N GLN A 224 5.13 34.63 6.81
CA GLN A 224 4.20 34.72 5.68
C GLN A 224 2.76 34.34 6.06
N TYR A 225 2.58 33.36 6.94
CA TYR A 225 1.25 32.97 7.43
C TYR A 225 0.61 34.08 8.29
N ARG A 226 1.41 34.77 9.11
CA ARG A 226 0.97 35.84 10.02
C ARG A 226 0.71 37.18 9.36
N GLU A 227 1.20 37.40 8.13
CA GLU A 227 1.00 38.65 7.37
C GLU A 227 -0.42 38.81 6.79
N LYS A 228 -1.29 37.80 6.96
CA LYS A 228 -2.71 37.85 6.59
C LYS A 228 -3.57 38.21 7.78
#